data_AF-A0A5S4EIQ8-F1
#
_entry.id   AF-A0A5S4EIQ8-F1
#
_cell.length_a   1.000
_cell.length_b   1.000
_cell.length_c   1.000
_cell.angle_alpha   90.00
_cell.angle_beta   90.00
_cell.angle_gamma   90.00
#
_symmetry.space_group_name_H-M   'P 1'
#
loop_
_entity.id
_entity.type
_entity.pdbx_description
1 polymer ?
#
loop_
_entity_poly.entity_id
_entity_poly.type
_entity_poly.pdbx_seq_one_letter_code
_entity_poly.pdbx_strand_id
1 'polypeptide(L)'
;MHAFCQMTNHYHLLLETPDGNLSLGMRHLNGLYTQRFNRRHGLVGHLFQGRYQAILVQKEVYLLELTRYVVLNPLRARMVDSLDDWPWSSFPFVVGREAPPPWLDVDWLLRQFAPERDGARRAYVEFLLAGRGLPSPVLEARQQWVLGDRAFVERHCQKGIPEQLREVSKAHRRAVALPLDEYAMRYPERDLAMARAYQSGAYTMAEIGRHYAVHYMTVSRAVRKYELQQRVTG
;
A
#
# COMPACT_ATOMS: atom_id res chain seq x y z
N MET A 1 -10.22 13.36 6.72
CA MET A 1 -9.31 12.19 6.56
C MET A 1 -9.84 11.07 7.42
N HIS A 2 -9.79 9.82 6.95
CA HIS A 2 -10.39 8.68 7.65
C HIS A 2 -9.38 7.93 8.53
N ALA A 3 -8.16 7.73 8.04
CA ALA A 3 -7.09 7.06 8.79
C ALA A 3 -5.71 7.49 8.29
N PHE A 4 -4.69 7.38 9.14
CA PHE A 4 -3.30 7.57 8.73
C PHE A 4 -2.33 6.70 9.54
N CYS A 5 -1.17 6.42 8.96
CA CYS A 5 -0.04 5.83 9.67
C CYS A 5 1.26 6.32 9.07
N GLN A 6 2.07 7.02 9.85
CA GLN A 6 3.42 7.43 9.50
C GLN A 6 4.37 6.32 9.95
N MET A 7 5.09 5.73 9.00
CA MET A 7 6.15 4.76 9.22
C MET A 7 7.50 5.49 9.30
N THR A 8 8.59 4.77 9.56
CA THR A 8 9.94 5.36 9.62
C THR A 8 10.43 5.90 8.27
N ASN A 9 9.97 5.30 7.16
CA ASN A 9 10.46 5.61 5.81
C ASN A 9 9.35 5.97 4.80
N HIS A 10 8.07 5.89 5.18
CA HIS A 10 6.93 6.28 4.33
C HIS A 10 5.70 6.57 5.20
N TYR A 11 4.58 6.95 4.60
CA TYR A 11 3.32 7.10 5.30
C TYR A 11 2.17 6.56 4.46
N HIS A 12 1.08 6.19 5.13
CA HIS A 12 -0.18 5.76 4.53
C HIS A 12 -1.28 6.74 4.94
N LEU A 13 -2.07 7.22 3.97
CA LEU A 13 -3.21 8.10 4.20
C LEU A 13 -4.46 7.49 3.56
N LEU A 14 -5.57 7.52 4.29
CA LEU A 14 -6.89 7.19 3.79
C LEU A 14 -7.73 8.46 3.70
N LEU A 15 -7.85 8.97 2.47
CA LEU A 15 -8.41 10.30 2.19
C LEU A 15 -9.65 10.19 1.31
N GLU A 16 -10.57 11.13 1.50
CA GLU A 16 -11.69 11.39 0.61
C GLU A 16 -11.48 12.78 0.00
N THR A 17 -11.56 12.88 -1.32
CA THR A 17 -11.32 14.13 -2.05
C THR A 17 -12.58 14.52 -2.85
N PRO A 18 -13.39 15.47 -2.37
CA PRO A 18 -14.63 15.88 -3.04
C PRO A 18 -14.40 16.36 -4.49
N ASP A 19 -13.31 17.09 -4.73
CA ASP A 19 -13.05 17.74 -6.02
C ASP A 19 -12.02 17.00 -6.90
N GLY A 20 -11.63 15.77 -6.54
CA GLY A 20 -10.62 15.01 -7.30
C GLY A 20 -9.23 15.67 -7.35
N ASN A 21 -8.90 16.52 -6.38
CA ASN A 21 -7.71 17.38 -6.36
C ASN A 21 -6.49 16.75 -5.64
N LEU A 22 -6.45 15.42 -5.50
CA LEU A 22 -5.41 14.69 -4.75
C LEU A 22 -3.98 15.06 -5.18
N SER A 23 -3.71 15.12 -6.48
CA SER A 23 -2.38 15.47 -7.01
C SER A 23 -1.89 16.85 -6.54
N LEU A 24 -2.77 17.84 -6.50
CA LEU A 24 -2.44 19.18 -6.03
C LEU A 24 -2.18 19.19 -4.52
N GLY A 25 -3.03 18.50 -3.76
CA GLY A 25 -2.87 18.33 -2.31
C GLY A 25 -1.55 17.66 -1.95
N MET A 26 -1.21 16.55 -2.61
CA MET A 26 0.03 15.82 -2.37
C MET A 26 1.27 16.61 -2.78
N ARG A 27 1.20 17.38 -3.88
CA ARG A 27 2.28 18.30 -4.28
C ARG A 27 2.53 19.35 -3.19
N HIS A 28 1.46 19.93 -2.65
CA HIS A 28 1.56 20.94 -1.60
C HIS A 28 2.12 20.36 -0.29
N LEU A 29 1.54 19.25 0.17
CA LEU A 29 1.96 18.55 1.39
C LEU A 29 3.44 18.16 1.35
N ASN A 30 3.83 17.42 0.32
CA ASN A 30 5.21 16.92 0.19
C ASN A 30 6.21 18.04 -0.06
N GLY A 31 5.81 19.07 -0.81
CA GLY A 31 6.64 20.25 -1.08
C GLY A 31 6.95 21.02 0.21
N LEU A 32 5.91 21.37 0.98
CA LEU A 32 6.08 22.08 2.26
C LEU A 32 6.91 21.26 3.26
N TYR A 33 6.63 19.96 3.38
CA TYR A 33 7.37 19.10 4.28
C TYR A 33 8.85 19.00 3.89
N THR A 34 9.15 18.77 2.61
CA THR A 34 10.53 18.72 2.09
C THR A 34 11.28 20.00 2.40
N GLN A 35 10.68 21.17 2.12
CA GLN A 35 11.31 22.47 2.37
C GLN A 35 11.59 22.68 3.86
N ARG A 36 10.63 22.37 4.74
CA ARG A 36 10.78 22.51 6.19
C ARG A 36 11.84 21.56 6.75
N PHE A 37 11.83 20.30 6.31
CA PHE A 37 12.79 19.29 6.72
C PHE A 37 14.21 19.69 6.31
N ASN A 38 14.41 20.02 5.02
CA ASN A 38 15.70 20.43 4.50
C ASN A 38 16.25 21.66 5.24
N ARG A 39 15.41 22.68 5.47
CA ARG A 39 15.79 23.87 6.24
C ARG A 39 16.19 23.52 7.67
N ARG A 40 15.41 22.67 8.35
CA ARG A 40 15.68 22.24 9.73
C ARG A 40 16.99 21.47 9.85
N HIS A 41 17.34 20.68 8.85
CA HIS A 41 18.49 19.77 8.89
C HIS A 41 19.70 20.26 8.07
N GLY A 42 19.64 21.46 7.48
CA GLY A 42 20.73 21.99 6.63
C GLY A 42 20.98 21.18 5.36
N LEU A 43 19.95 20.47 4.86
CA LEU A 43 20.04 19.62 3.68
C LEU A 43 19.51 20.33 2.43
N VAL A 44 19.89 19.82 1.26
CA VAL A 44 19.38 20.25 -0.05
C VAL A 44 18.98 19.05 -0.90
N GLY A 45 18.13 19.27 -1.90
CA GLY A 45 17.67 18.22 -2.81
C GLY A 45 16.39 17.52 -2.39
N HIS A 46 16.15 16.33 -2.97
CA HIS A 46 14.91 15.58 -2.80
C HIS A 46 14.90 14.81 -1.47
N LEU A 47 13.79 14.90 -0.73
CA LEU A 47 13.56 14.12 0.49
C LEU A 47 12.84 12.79 0.23
N PHE A 48 11.83 12.81 -0.65
CA PHE A 48 11.05 11.63 -0.99
C PHE A 48 11.69 10.86 -2.14
N GLN A 49 11.73 9.52 -2.04
CA GLN A 49 12.32 8.62 -3.03
C GLN A 49 11.51 8.49 -4.34
N GLY A 50 10.36 9.15 -4.43
CA GLY A 50 9.50 9.09 -5.61
C GLY A 50 8.18 9.81 -5.42
N ARG A 51 7.29 9.64 -6.40
CA ARG A 51 5.92 10.16 -6.35
C ARG A 51 5.07 9.36 -5.38
N TYR A 52 4.01 9.97 -4.88
CA TYR A 52 3.03 9.30 -4.03
C TYR A 52 2.31 8.17 -4.81
N GLN A 53 1.77 7.22 -4.06
CA GLN A 53 0.91 6.16 -4.60
C GLN A 53 -0.51 6.36 -4.12
N ALA A 54 -1.46 6.15 -5.04
CA ALA A 54 -2.88 6.25 -4.76
C ALA A 54 -3.63 5.13 -5.48
N ILE A 55 -4.61 4.59 -4.78
CA ILE A 55 -5.56 3.59 -5.27
C ILE A 55 -6.93 4.22 -5.08
N LEU A 56 -7.74 4.25 -6.13
CA LEU A 56 -9.12 4.70 -6.02
C LEU A 56 -9.94 3.61 -5.34
N VAL A 57 -10.75 3.96 -4.34
CA VAL A 57 -11.46 2.97 -3.52
C VAL A 57 -12.95 3.26 -3.53
N GLN A 58 -13.75 2.22 -3.75
CA GLN A 58 -15.18 2.25 -3.46
C GLN A 58 -15.40 2.20 -1.95
N LYS A 59 -15.82 3.34 -1.41
CA LYS A 59 -15.90 3.61 0.02
C LYS A 59 -16.70 2.55 0.77
N GLU A 60 -17.87 2.21 0.26
CA GLU A 60 -18.86 1.36 0.93
C GLU A 60 -18.36 -0.08 1.12
N VAL A 61 -17.41 -0.52 0.30
CA VAL A 61 -16.94 -1.91 0.29
C VAL A 61 -15.65 -2.07 1.10
N TYR A 62 -14.73 -1.11 1.01
CA TYR A 62 -13.35 -1.30 1.48
C TYR A 62 -12.88 -0.35 2.58
N LEU A 63 -13.66 0.69 2.94
CA LEU A 63 -13.13 1.75 3.79
C LEU A 63 -12.73 1.27 5.20
N LEU A 64 -13.50 0.35 5.79
CA LEU A 64 -13.17 -0.26 7.08
C LEU A 64 -11.92 -1.13 7.00
N GLU A 65 -11.85 -2.01 6.00
CA GLU A 65 -10.69 -2.89 5.79
C GLU A 65 -9.41 -2.11 5.51
N LEU A 66 -9.50 -1.01 4.77
CA LEU A 66 -8.36 -0.12 4.55
C LEU A 66 -7.97 0.66 5.80
N THR A 67 -8.94 1.09 6.62
CA THR A 67 -8.66 1.71 7.92
C THR A 67 -7.86 0.77 8.81
N ARG A 68 -8.33 -0.49 8.92
CA ARG A 68 -7.61 -1.57 9.59
C ARG A 68 -6.23 -1.76 8.97
N TYR A 69 -6.14 -1.79 7.65
CA TYR A 69 -4.86 -1.96 6.98
C TYR A 69 -3.85 -0.89 7.36
N VAL A 70 -4.23 0.38 7.21
CA VAL A 70 -3.39 1.54 7.51
C VAL A 70 -2.87 1.47 8.94
N VAL A 71 -3.75 1.27 9.92
CA VAL A 71 -3.38 1.27 11.34
C VAL A 71 -2.52 0.06 11.73
N LEU A 72 -2.75 -1.12 11.14
CA LEU A 72 -1.97 -2.33 11.44
C LEU A 72 -0.59 -2.36 10.76
N ASN A 73 -0.20 -1.37 9.96
CA ASN A 73 1.09 -1.38 9.26
C ASN A 73 2.31 -1.57 10.19
N PRO A 74 2.44 -0.87 11.34
CA PRO A 74 3.57 -1.03 12.26
C PRO A 74 3.70 -2.46 12.80
N LEU A 75 2.57 -3.07 13.19
CA LEU A 75 2.52 -4.47 13.63
C LEU A 75 2.91 -5.43 12.51
N ARG A 76 2.38 -5.22 11.29
CA ARG A 76 2.68 -6.06 10.13
C ARG A 76 4.15 -5.98 9.70
N ALA A 77 4.74 -4.79 9.83
CA ALA A 77 6.16 -4.57 9.60
C ALA A 77 7.05 -5.06 10.75
N ARG A 78 6.46 -5.63 11.81
CA ARG A 78 7.15 -6.11 13.02
C ARG A 78 8.00 -5.02 13.69
N MET A 79 7.53 -3.78 13.64
CA MET A 79 8.21 -2.63 14.25
C MET A 79 7.83 -2.46 15.72
N VAL A 80 6.66 -2.95 16.10
CA VAL A 80 6.08 -2.90 17.45
C VAL A 80 5.28 -4.17 17.71
N ASP A 81 5.08 -4.51 18.98
CA ASP A 81 4.27 -5.65 19.41
C ASP A 81 2.83 -5.24 19.76
N SER A 82 2.62 -3.97 20.12
CA SER A 82 1.32 -3.35 20.34
C SER A 82 1.11 -2.12 19.46
N LEU A 83 -0.14 -1.83 19.09
CA LEU A 83 -0.49 -0.55 18.44
C LEU A 83 -0.27 0.64 19.38
N ASP A 84 -0.23 0.38 20.68
CA ASP A 84 0.01 1.38 21.72
C ASP A 84 1.43 1.94 21.65
N ASP A 85 2.37 1.16 21.11
CA ASP A 85 3.77 1.53 20.98
C ASP A 85 4.04 2.37 19.72
N TRP A 86 3.00 2.69 18.93
CA TRP A 86 3.12 3.47 17.69
C TRP A 86 2.21 4.72 17.67
N PRO A 87 2.64 5.83 18.31
CA PRO A 87 1.82 7.05 18.40
C PRO A 87 1.63 7.75 17.05
N TRP A 88 2.46 7.44 16.05
CA TRP A 88 2.43 8.09 14.74
C TRP A 88 1.36 7.51 13.80
N SER A 89 0.15 7.29 14.31
CA SER A 89 -1.00 6.78 13.53
C SER A 89 -2.30 7.43 13.98
N SER A 90 -3.41 7.15 13.28
CA SER A 90 -4.74 7.59 13.70
C SER A 90 -5.26 6.82 14.93
N PHE A 91 -4.62 5.73 15.34
CA PHE A 91 -5.11 4.83 16.38
C PHE A 91 -5.34 5.52 17.73
N PRO A 92 -4.38 6.27 18.32
CA PRO A 92 -4.55 6.89 19.65
C PRO A 92 -5.75 7.83 19.73
N PHE A 93 -6.06 8.52 18.64
CA PHE A 93 -7.21 9.42 18.53
C PHE A 93 -8.53 8.65 18.49
N VAL A 94 -8.60 7.56 17.72
CA VAL A 94 -9.81 6.76 17.58
C VAL A 94 -10.16 6.05 18.89
N VAL A 95 -9.17 5.50 19.58
CA VAL A 95 -9.39 4.86 20.89
C VAL A 95 -9.55 5.85 22.05
N GLY A 96 -9.45 7.15 21.79
CA GLY A 96 -9.74 8.21 22.78
C GLY A 96 -8.62 8.50 23.77
N ARG A 97 -7.38 8.15 23.46
CA ARG A 97 -6.20 8.50 24.29
C ARG A 97 -5.69 9.90 24.01
N GLU A 98 -5.89 10.38 22.78
CA GLU A 98 -5.54 11.73 22.36
C GLU A 98 -6.74 12.44 21.75
N ALA A 99 -6.78 13.76 21.88
CA ALA A 99 -7.81 14.58 21.24
C ALA A 99 -7.60 14.58 19.71
N PRO A 100 -8.62 14.22 18.91
CA PRO A 100 -8.46 14.16 17.46
C PRO A 100 -8.20 15.56 16.89
N PRO A 101 -7.25 15.69 15.95
CA PRO A 101 -7.11 16.93 15.21
C PRO A 101 -8.35 17.15 14.33
N PRO A 102 -8.71 18.41 14.01
CA PRO A 102 -9.96 18.74 13.31
C PRO A 102 -10.06 18.16 11.89
N TRP A 103 -8.95 17.71 11.32
CA TRP A 103 -8.90 17.10 9.99
C TRP A 103 -9.11 15.57 10.01
N LEU A 104 -9.14 14.93 11.18
CA LEU A 104 -9.35 13.50 11.34
C LEU A 104 -10.81 13.20 11.70
N ASP A 105 -11.49 12.45 10.86
CA ASP A 105 -12.90 12.11 11.05
C ASP A 105 -13.06 10.84 11.88
N VAL A 106 -12.85 10.98 13.20
CA VAL A 106 -13.01 9.87 14.16
C VAL A 106 -14.49 9.50 14.34
N ASP A 107 -15.39 10.48 14.32
CA ASP A 107 -16.81 10.25 14.57
C ASP A 107 -17.47 9.44 13.45
N TRP A 108 -17.13 9.73 12.18
CA TRP A 108 -17.61 8.91 11.07
C TRP A 108 -17.19 7.45 11.21
N LEU A 109 -15.92 7.20 11.58
CA LEU A 109 -15.39 5.85 11.73
C LEU A 109 -16.04 5.09 12.89
N LEU A 110 -16.15 5.70 14.07
CA LEU A 110 -16.75 5.06 15.24
C LEU A 110 -18.23 4.71 15.02
N ARG A 111 -18.97 5.56 14.29
CA ARG A 111 -20.38 5.29 13.95
C ARG A 111 -20.59 4.02 13.10
N GLN A 112 -19.55 3.50 12.45
CA GLN A 112 -19.64 2.24 11.71
C GLN A 112 -19.68 1.01 12.63
N PHE A 113 -19.32 1.17 13.91
CA PHE A 113 -19.22 0.06 14.86
C PHE A 113 -20.36 0.05 15.88
N ALA A 114 -20.66 1.19 16.49
CA ALA A 114 -21.76 1.32 17.45
C ALA A 114 -22.21 2.78 17.61
N PRO A 115 -23.44 3.05 18.09
CA PRO A 115 -23.92 4.40 18.34
C PRO A 115 -23.25 5.05 19.56
N GLU A 116 -22.95 4.27 20.59
CA GLU A 116 -22.26 4.74 21.80
C GLU A 116 -20.74 4.72 21.59
N ARG A 117 -20.06 5.83 21.91
CA ARG A 117 -18.62 5.99 21.67
C ARG A 117 -17.76 4.91 22.31
N ASP A 118 -18.02 4.54 23.57
CA ASP A 118 -17.18 3.56 24.25
C ASP A 118 -17.40 2.14 23.74
N GLY A 119 -18.66 1.80 23.38
CA GLY A 119 -18.96 0.58 22.64
C GLY A 119 -18.27 0.53 21.28
N ALA A 120 -18.32 1.63 20.53
CA ALA A 120 -17.70 1.74 19.21
C ALA A 120 -16.18 1.58 19.26
N ARG A 121 -15.53 2.16 20.28
CA ARG A 121 -14.08 2.00 20.50
C ARG A 121 -13.68 0.56 20.77
N ARG A 122 -14.42 -0.15 21.62
CA ARG A 122 -14.18 -1.57 21.90
C ARG A 122 -14.34 -2.42 20.63
N ALA A 123 -15.44 -2.25 19.93
CA ALA A 123 -15.71 -2.95 18.67
C ALA A 123 -14.68 -2.61 17.57
N TYR A 124 -14.19 -1.36 17.51
CA TYR A 124 -13.10 -0.96 16.62
C TYR A 124 -11.79 -1.69 16.95
N VAL A 125 -11.42 -1.79 18.23
CA VAL A 125 -10.22 -2.53 18.65
C VAL A 125 -10.35 -4.02 18.33
N GLU A 126 -11.50 -4.64 18.61
CA GLU A 126 -11.80 -6.04 18.24
C GLU A 126 -11.67 -6.24 16.73
N PHE A 127 -12.24 -5.31 15.95
CA PHE A 127 -12.12 -5.29 14.50
C PHE A 127 -10.66 -5.20 14.05
N LEU A 128 -9.81 -4.38 14.68
CA LEU A 128 -8.38 -4.32 14.36
C LEU A 128 -7.67 -5.63 14.69
N LEU A 129 -7.92 -6.21 15.87
CA LEU A 129 -7.29 -7.45 16.32
C LEU A 129 -7.67 -8.65 15.45
N ALA A 130 -8.92 -8.73 14.99
CA ALA A 130 -9.38 -9.73 14.02
C ALA A 130 -8.63 -9.62 12.67
N GLY A 131 -8.03 -8.46 12.38
CA GLY A 131 -7.21 -8.22 11.20
C GLY A 131 -5.77 -8.73 11.29
N ARG A 132 -5.31 -9.16 12.47
CA ARG A 132 -3.91 -9.55 12.70
C ARG A 132 -3.60 -10.83 11.92
N GLY A 133 -2.57 -10.77 11.06
CA GLY A 133 -2.18 -11.90 10.22
C GLY A 133 -2.97 -12.07 8.92
N LEU A 134 -4.04 -11.28 8.71
CA LEU A 134 -4.73 -11.27 7.41
C LEU A 134 -3.86 -10.65 6.32
N PRO A 135 -3.95 -11.17 5.08
CA PRO A 135 -3.27 -10.59 3.92
C PRO A 135 -3.69 -9.13 3.73
N SER A 136 -2.82 -8.35 3.10
CA SER A 136 -3.14 -6.96 2.79
C SER A 136 -4.19 -6.89 1.67
N PRO A 137 -5.31 -6.18 1.86
CA PRO A 137 -6.31 -6.00 0.80
C PRO A 137 -5.74 -5.24 -0.40
N VAL A 138 -4.63 -4.51 -0.20
CA VAL A 138 -3.89 -3.80 -1.25
C VAL A 138 -3.04 -4.77 -2.09
N LEU A 139 -2.71 -5.97 -1.60
CA LEU A 139 -1.99 -6.99 -2.37
C LEU A 139 -2.83 -7.53 -3.52
N GLU A 140 -4.15 -7.63 -3.34
CA GLU A 140 -5.08 -8.06 -4.40
C GLU A 140 -5.27 -6.96 -5.45
N ALA A 141 -5.25 -5.69 -5.03
CA ALA A 141 -5.28 -4.51 -5.92
C ALA A 141 -3.99 -4.29 -6.72
N ARG A 142 -2.95 -5.13 -6.59
CA ARG A 142 -1.64 -4.95 -7.25
C ARG A 142 -1.67 -4.88 -8.78
N GLN A 143 -2.78 -5.25 -9.41
CA GLN A 143 -2.99 -5.12 -10.85
C GLN A 143 -3.99 -4.02 -11.24
N GLN A 144 -4.71 -3.44 -10.28
CA GLN A 144 -5.86 -2.57 -10.52
C GLN A 144 -5.74 -1.32 -9.65
N TRP A 145 -5.63 -0.17 -10.30
CA TRP A 145 -5.54 1.18 -9.70
C TRP A 145 -6.84 1.62 -9.02
N VAL A 146 -7.78 0.69 -8.90
CA VAL A 146 -9.16 0.83 -8.47
C VAL A 146 -9.49 -0.41 -7.63
N LEU A 147 -10.01 -0.21 -6.42
CA LEU A 147 -10.47 -1.25 -5.52
C LEU A 147 -11.97 -1.04 -5.29
N GLY A 148 -12.79 -1.99 -5.77
CA GLY A 148 -14.24 -1.90 -5.74
C GLY A 148 -14.88 -3.18 -6.27
N ASP A 149 -16.20 -3.20 -6.33
CA ASP A 149 -16.94 -4.24 -7.04
C ASP A 149 -16.65 -4.20 -8.56
N ARG A 150 -17.07 -5.24 -9.29
CA ARG A 150 -16.81 -5.36 -10.72
C ARG A 150 -17.34 -4.16 -11.53
N ALA A 151 -18.51 -3.64 -11.20
CA ALA A 151 -19.11 -2.51 -11.90
C ALA A 151 -18.35 -1.20 -11.64
N PHE A 152 -17.85 -1.02 -10.42
CA PHE A 152 -17.01 0.11 -10.03
C PHE A 152 -15.66 0.07 -10.75
N VAL A 153 -15.01 -1.10 -10.79
CA VAL A 153 -13.74 -1.30 -11.50
C VAL A 153 -13.93 -1.04 -13.00
N GLU A 154 -14.93 -1.62 -13.64
CA GLU A 154 -15.19 -1.43 -15.08
C GLU A 154 -15.42 0.04 -15.44
N ARG A 155 -16.22 0.76 -14.64
CA ARG A 155 -16.53 2.19 -14.84
C ARG A 155 -15.28 3.09 -14.78
N HIS A 156 -14.34 2.78 -13.89
CA HIS A 156 -13.17 3.62 -13.65
C HIS A 156 -11.93 3.18 -14.44
N CYS A 157 -11.88 1.92 -14.89
CA CYS A 157 -10.84 1.46 -15.81
C CYS A 157 -11.08 1.91 -17.26
N GLN A 158 -12.34 2.03 -17.72
CA GLN A 158 -12.67 2.49 -19.09
C GLN A 158 -12.36 3.97 -19.35
N LYS A 159 -12.38 4.82 -18.31
CA LYS A 159 -12.08 6.26 -18.44
C LYS A 159 -10.59 6.57 -18.56
N GLY A 160 -9.73 5.55 -18.59
CA GLY A 160 -8.29 5.71 -18.50
C GLY A 160 -7.89 6.13 -17.09
N ILE A 161 -7.02 5.34 -16.48
CA ILE A 161 -6.31 5.76 -15.28
C ILE A 161 -5.47 6.99 -15.69
N PRO A 162 -5.54 8.14 -14.99
CA PRO A 162 -4.71 9.29 -15.28
C PRO A 162 -3.25 8.85 -15.48
N GLU A 163 -2.64 9.29 -16.58
CA GLU A 163 -1.31 8.87 -17.05
C GLU A 163 -0.23 8.93 -15.94
N GLN A 164 -0.45 9.84 -14.98
CA GLN A 164 0.36 10.07 -13.79
C GLN A 164 0.45 8.86 -12.83
N LEU A 165 -0.53 7.96 -12.79
CA LEU A 165 -0.50 6.79 -11.91
C LEU A 165 0.38 5.67 -12.48
N ARG A 166 0.41 5.48 -13.81
CA ARG A 166 1.04 4.32 -14.49
C ARG A 166 2.54 4.13 -14.26
N GLU A 167 3.30 5.19 -14.02
CA GLU A 167 4.77 5.19 -14.03
C GLU A 167 5.45 4.80 -12.69
N VAL A 168 4.69 4.64 -11.61
CA VAL A 168 5.22 4.68 -10.23
C VAL A 168 5.56 3.29 -9.64
N SER A 169 5.60 2.25 -10.47
CA SER A 169 5.58 0.87 -9.98
C SER A 169 6.92 0.30 -9.49
N LYS A 170 8.12 0.78 -9.89
CA LYS A 170 9.37 0.02 -9.58
C LYS A 170 9.80 0.00 -8.10
N ALA A 171 9.69 1.12 -7.38
CA ALA A 171 10.20 1.22 -6.01
C ALA A 171 9.27 0.54 -4.98
N HIS A 172 7.95 0.67 -5.14
CA HIS A 172 6.97 -0.01 -4.29
C HIS A 172 6.94 -1.52 -4.51
N ARG A 173 7.16 -1.98 -5.77
CA ARG A 173 7.26 -3.42 -6.06
C ARG A 173 8.42 -4.09 -5.32
N ARG A 174 9.55 -3.39 -5.10
CA ARG A 174 10.69 -3.92 -4.31
C ARG A 174 10.47 -3.98 -2.81
N ALA A 175 9.76 -3.03 -2.23
CA ALA A 175 9.57 -2.97 -0.77
C ALA A 175 8.68 -4.10 -0.23
N VAL A 176 7.95 -4.82 -1.09
CA VAL A 176 6.95 -5.82 -0.71
C VAL A 176 7.10 -7.13 -1.51
N ALA A 177 8.22 -7.33 -2.19
CA ALA A 177 8.54 -8.59 -2.86
C ALA A 177 9.60 -9.36 -2.07
N LEU A 178 9.52 -10.68 -2.13
CA LEU A 178 10.54 -11.54 -1.54
C LEU A 178 11.90 -11.22 -2.18
N PRO A 179 13.02 -11.30 -1.44
CA PRO A 179 14.36 -11.28 -2.04
C PRO A 179 14.50 -12.35 -3.13
N LEU A 180 15.35 -12.10 -4.14
CA LEU A 180 15.55 -13.06 -5.24
C LEU A 180 16.04 -14.43 -4.74
N ASP A 181 16.83 -14.46 -3.67
CA ASP A 181 17.27 -15.69 -3.00
C ASP A 181 16.10 -16.52 -2.47
N GLU A 182 15.06 -15.87 -1.95
CA GLU A 182 13.89 -16.55 -1.41
C GLU A 182 13.02 -17.14 -2.53
N TYR A 183 12.99 -16.52 -3.70
CA TYR A 183 12.40 -17.14 -4.90
C TYR A 183 13.18 -18.40 -5.31
N ALA A 184 14.51 -18.39 -5.25
CA ALA A 184 15.34 -19.54 -5.58
C ALA A 184 15.13 -20.71 -4.58
N MET A 185 14.95 -20.39 -3.30
CA MET A 185 14.67 -21.40 -2.27
C MET A 185 13.25 -21.98 -2.39
N ARG A 186 12.26 -21.14 -2.69
CA ARG A 186 10.84 -21.52 -2.71
C ARG A 186 10.42 -22.26 -4.00
N TYR A 187 11.11 -22.01 -5.10
CA TYR A 187 10.82 -22.62 -6.40
C TYR A 187 12.07 -23.36 -6.92
N PRO A 188 12.16 -24.68 -6.73
CA PRO A 188 13.33 -25.48 -7.12
C PRO A 188 13.62 -25.43 -8.63
N GLU A 189 12.57 -25.27 -9.43
CA GLU A 189 12.66 -25.04 -10.87
C GLU A 189 13.13 -23.60 -11.15
N ARG A 190 14.37 -23.47 -11.65
CA ARG A 190 14.99 -22.16 -11.93
C ARG A 190 14.15 -21.26 -12.84
N ASP A 191 13.56 -21.82 -13.89
CA ASP A 191 12.73 -21.05 -14.83
C ASP A 191 11.45 -20.55 -14.16
N LEU A 192 10.85 -21.36 -13.29
CA LEU A 192 9.69 -20.98 -12.49
C LEU A 192 10.05 -19.90 -11.46
N ALA A 193 11.19 -20.01 -10.80
CA ALA A 193 11.68 -19.01 -9.84
C ALA A 193 11.89 -17.65 -10.51
N MET A 194 12.54 -17.63 -11.67
CA MET A 194 12.74 -16.44 -12.49
C MET A 194 11.42 -15.84 -12.97
N ALA A 195 10.48 -16.67 -13.43
CA ALA A 195 9.16 -16.22 -13.87
C ALA A 195 8.35 -15.63 -12.71
N ARG A 196 8.34 -16.27 -11.53
CA ARG A 196 7.66 -15.77 -10.32
C ARG A 196 8.29 -14.48 -9.80
N ALA A 197 9.62 -14.38 -9.82
CA ALA A 197 10.34 -13.15 -9.48
C ALA A 197 9.98 -12.01 -10.45
N TYR A 198 9.87 -12.28 -11.75
CA TYR A 198 9.43 -11.29 -12.73
C TYR A 198 7.97 -10.89 -12.56
N GLN A 199 7.08 -11.86 -12.32
CA GLN A 199 5.66 -11.61 -12.06
C GLN A 199 5.39 -10.80 -10.79
N SER A 200 6.28 -10.85 -9.80
CA SER A 200 6.24 -9.93 -8.66
C SER A 200 6.32 -8.45 -9.08
N GLY A 201 6.91 -8.21 -10.24
CA GLY A 201 7.20 -6.91 -10.81
C GLY A 201 8.26 -6.10 -10.06
N ALA A 202 8.85 -6.65 -8.99
CA ALA A 202 9.91 -5.99 -8.20
C ALA A 202 11.26 -5.93 -8.92
N TYR A 203 11.48 -6.89 -9.81
CA TYR A 203 12.76 -7.11 -10.48
C TYR A 203 12.57 -7.05 -11.99
N THR A 204 13.48 -6.37 -12.67
CA THR A 204 13.58 -6.42 -14.13
C THR A 204 14.17 -7.75 -14.57
N MET A 205 13.92 -8.16 -15.83
CA MET A 205 14.57 -9.35 -16.40
C MET A 205 16.10 -9.29 -16.32
N ALA A 206 16.68 -8.09 -16.42
CA ALA A 206 18.12 -7.88 -16.27
C ALA A 206 18.61 -8.10 -14.83
N GLU A 207 17.83 -7.71 -13.83
CA GLU A 207 18.17 -7.91 -12.40
C GLU A 207 18.07 -9.37 -12.00
N ILE A 208 17.02 -10.05 -12.46
CA ILE A 208 16.85 -11.49 -12.28
C ILE A 208 17.99 -12.21 -12.99
N GLY A 209 18.33 -11.82 -14.22
CA GLY A 209 19.44 -12.42 -14.98
C GLY A 209 20.77 -12.30 -14.24
N ARG A 210 21.09 -11.11 -13.70
CA ARG A 210 22.30 -10.91 -12.89
C ARG A 210 22.35 -11.81 -11.65
N HIS A 211 21.22 -11.96 -10.95
CA HIS A 211 21.15 -12.80 -9.76
C HIS A 211 21.33 -14.29 -10.07
N TYR A 212 20.67 -14.79 -11.11
CA TYR A 212 20.76 -16.20 -11.53
C TYR A 212 21.99 -16.49 -12.42
N ALA A 213 22.89 -15.53 -12.61
CA ALA A 213 24.06 -15.61 -13.50
C ALA A 213 23.70 -16.03 -14.95
N VAL A 214 22.58 -15.54 -15.47
CA VAL A 214 22.11 -15.80 -16.84
C VAL A 214 21.82 -14.51 -17.60
N HIS A 215 21.84 -14.59 -18.92
CA HIS A 215 21.45 -13.46 -19.77
C HIS A 215 19.94 -13.17 -19.64
N TYR A 216 19.52 -11.90 -19.75
CA TYR A 216 18.11 -11.49 -19.59
C TYR A 216 17.16 -12.20 -20.58
N MET A 217 17.67 -12.62 -21.74
CA MET A 217 16.92 -13.40 -22.74
C MET A 217 16.49 -14.77 -22.21
N THR A 218 17.29 -15.38 -21.33
CA THR A 218 16.94 -16.64 -20.65
C THR A 218 15.75 -16.43 -19.71
N VAL A 219 15.75 -15.32 -18.97
CA VAL A 219 14.63 -14.90 -18.11
C VAL A 219 13.36 -14.65 -18.95
N SER A 220 13.50 -13.95 -20.07
CA SER A 220 12.39 -13.70 -21.01
C SER A 220 11.74 -15.00 -21.53
N ARG A 221 12.55 -15.99 -21.90
CA ARG A 221 12.06 -17.31 -22.34
C ARG A 221 11.32 -18.05 -21.21
N ALA A 222 11.86 -18.01 -19.99
CA ALA A 222 11.23 -18.62 -18.83
C ALA A 222 9.86 -17.99 -18.51
N VAL A 223 9.78 -16.65 -18.54
CA VAL A 223 8.53 -15.90 -18.36
C VAL A 223 7.50 -16.27 -19.43
N ARG A 224 7.90 -16.26 -20.71
CA ARG A 224 6.99 -16.59 -21.82
C ARG A 224 6.45 -18.02 -21.73
N LYS A 225 7.31 -18.98 -21.36
CA LYS A 225 6.92 -20.39 -21.15
C LYS A 225 5.90 -20.50 -20.02
N TYR A 226 6.13 -19.81 -18.91
CA TYR A 226 5.23 -19.78 -17.77
C TYR A 226 3.85 -19.15 -18.10
N GLU A 227 3.84 -18.03 -18.82
CA GLU A 227 2.61 -17.37 -19.26
C GLU A 227 1.78 -18.24 -20.22
N LEU A 228 2.44 -18.99 -21.10
CA LEU A 228 1.77 -19.94 -21.99
C LEU A 228 1.12 -21.10 -21.22
N GLN A 229 1.80 -21.63 -20.20
CA GLN A 229 1.26 -22.72 -19.35
C GLN A 229 0.04 -22.27 -18.53
N GLN A 230 0.05 -21.04 -18.03
CA GLN A 230 -1.10 -20.47 -17.30
C GLN A 230 -2.36 -20.32 -18.17
N ARG A 231 -2.20 -20.00 -19.47
CA ARG A 231 -3.31 -19.84 -20.42
C ARG A 231 -3.95 -21.14 -20.89
N VAL A 232 -3.29 -22.28 -20.68
CA VAL A 232 -3.80 -23.61 -21.06
C VAL A 232 -4.57 -24.27 -19.90
N THR A 233 -4.46 -23.73 -18.69
CA THR A 233 -4.98 -24.33 -17.46
C THR A 233 -6.14 -23.53 -16.82
N GLY A 234 -6.61 -22.45 -17.46
CA GLY A 234 -7.73 -21.61 -17.02
C GLY A 234 -8.67 -21.33 -18.17
#